data_AF-A3ZSB3-F1
#
_entry.id   AF-A3ZSB3-F1
#
_cell.length_a   1.000
_cell.length_b   1.000
_cell.length_c   1.000
_cell.angle_alpha   90.00
_cell.angle_beta   90.00
_cell.angle_gamma   90.00
#
_symmetry.space_group_name_H-M   'P 1'
#
loop_
_entity.id
_entity.type
_entity.pdbx_description
1 polymer ?
#
loop_
_entity_poly.entity_id
_entity_poly.type
_entity_poly.pdbx_seq_one_letter_code
_entity_poly.pdbx_strand_id
1 'polypeptide(L)'
;MTTKTSESGYSKGGFTERYSVVRIDGKPSPSESRYIVLDYSGGDPHAVKALHVYADSVEQENPEFAADIRRALADPSSAPAQHPNAK
;
A
#
# COMPACT_ATOMS: atom_id res chain seq x y z
N MET A 1 1.35 18.84 32.55
CA MET A 1 1.78 18.04 31.39
C MET A 1 0.54 17.41 30.79
N THR A 2 0.06 17.94 29.66
CA THR A 2 -1.14 17.41 29.00
C THR A 2 -0.68 16.38 27.98
N THR A 3 -0.85 15.10 28.28
CA THR A 3 -0.62 14.00 27.35
C THR A 3 -1.61 14.12 26.19
N LYS A 4 -1.12 14.49 25.00
CA LYS A 4 -1.88 14.34 23.75
C LYS A 4 -2.03 12.85 23.49
N THR A 5 -3.21 12.31 23.77
CA THR A 5 -3.63 11.01 23.25
C THR A 5 -3.68 11.15 21.72
N SER A 6 -2.73 10.55 21.01
CA SER A 6 -2.82 10.44 19.56
C SER A 6 -3.93 9.43 19.26
N GLU A 7 -5.16 9.91 19.08
CA GLU A 7 -6.15 9.11 18.36
C GLU A 7 -5.53 8.73 17.02
N SER A 8 -5.48 7.44 16.69
CA SER A 8 -4.90 7.01 15.42
C SER A 8 -5.62 7.77 14.30
N GLY A 9 -4.89 8.47 13.44
CA GLY A 9 -5.46 9.21 12.30
C GLY A 9 -6.13 8.32 11.25
N TYR A 10 -6.32 7.04 11.55
CA TYR A 10 -6.96 6.06 10.69
C TYR A 10 -8.40 6.47 10.42
N SER A 11 -8.77 6.54 9.16
CA SER A 11 -10.12 6.92 8.78
C SER A 11 -11.12 5.85 9.22
N LYS A 12 -12.17 6.24 9.92
CA LYS A 12 -13.31 5.37 10.23
C LYS A 12 -14.16 5.12 8.97
N GLY A 13 -14.79 3.95 8.86
CA GLY A 13 -15.61 3.54 7.72
C GLY A 13 -15.23 2.16 7.15
N GLY A 14 -15.96 1.71 6.12
CA GLY A 14 -15.71 0.46 5.40
C GLY A 14 -15.21 0.69 3.96
N PHE A 15 -15.56 -0.21 3.03
CA PHE A 15 -15.24 -0.11 1.59
C PHE A 15 -16.04 1.01 0.90
N THR A 16 -15.72 2.26 1.25
CA THR A 16 -16.15 3.45 0.50
C THR A 16 -15.19 3.70 -0.65
N GLU A 17 -15.70 4.17 -1.78
CA GLU A 17 -14.86 4.55 -2.91
C GLU A 17 -13.99 5.76 -2.54
N ARG A 18 -12.67 5.53 -2.43
CA ARG A 18 -11.67 6.55 -2.10
C ARG A 18 -10.57 6.66 -3.16
N TYR A 19 -10.26 5.53 -3.79
CA TYR A 19 -9.28 5.39 -4.85
C TYR A 19 -9.87 4.55 -5.97
N SER A 20 -9.47 4.86 -7.20
CA SER A 20 -9.77 4.05 -8.39
C SER A 20 -8.47 3.51 -8.96
N VAL A 21 -8.47 2.23 -9.34
CA VAL A 21 -7.31 1.52 -9.88
C VAL A 21 -7.54 1.25 -11.36
N VAL A 22 -6.71 1.86 -12.20
CA VAL A 22 -6.67 1.64 -13.65
C VAL A 22 -5.35 0.97 -14.03
N ARG A 23 -5.40 0.09 -15.04
CA ARG A 23 -4.17 -0.52 -15.55
C ARG A 23 -3.36 0.52 -16.32
N ILE A 24 -2.04 0.51 -16.11
CA ILE A 24 -1.12 1.42 -16.81
C ILE A 24 -1.08 1.18 -18.34
N ASP A 25 -1.48 0.00 -18.79
CA ASP A 25 -1.56 -0.35 -20.22
C ASP A 25 -2.90 0.03 -20.88
N GLY A 26 -3.79 0.71 -20.15
CA GLY A 26 -5.09 1.16 -20.63
C GLY A 26 -6.13 0.05 -20.82
N LYS A 27 -5.80 -1.21 -20.52
CA LYS A 27 -6.77 -2.32 -20.61
C LYS A 27 -7.76 -2.27 -19.43
N PRO A 28 -8.96 -2.83 -19.59
CA PRO A 28 -9.89 -2.97 -18.48
C PRO A 28 -9.31 -3.84 -17.36
N SER A 29 -9.54 -3.44 -16.11
CA SER A 29 -9.32 -4.32 -14.95
C SER A 29 -10.34 -5.47 -14.99
N PRO A 30 -9.98 -6.70 -14.57
CA PRO A 30 -10.93 -7.80 -14.50
C PRO A 30 -12.14 -7.45 -13.60
N SER A 31 -13.36 -7.72 -14.08
CA SER A 31 -14.61 -7.32 -13.41
C SER A 31 -14.79 -7.92 -12.02
N GLU A 32 -14.23 -9.11 -11.79
CA GLU A 32 -14.35 -9.85 -10.53
C GLU A 32 -13.28 -9.45 -9.50
N SER A 33 -12.24 -8.72 -9.92
CA SER A 33 -11.19 -8.29 -8.99
C SER A 33 -11.68 -7.14 -8.10
N ARG A 34 -11.24 -7.15 -6.85
CA ARG A 34 -11.42 -6.04 -5.90
C ARG A 34 -10.05 -5.66 -5.36
N TYR A 35 -9.72 -4.38 -5.38
CA TYR A 35 -8.42 -3.87 -5.00
C TYR A 35 -8.54 -3.07 -3.71
N ILE A 36 -7.51 -3.17 -2.87
CA ILE A 36 -7.25 -2.25 -1.77
C ILE A 36 -5.96 -1.50 -2.05
N VAL A 37 -5.90 -0.25 -1.61
CA VAL A 37 -4.68 0.56 -1.67
C VAL A 37 -4.09 0.62 -0.27
N LEU A 38 -2.83 0.26 -0.14
CA LEU A 38 -2.07 0.28 1.11
C LEU A 38 -0.93 1.30 0.95
N ASP A 39 -0.89 2.29 1.83
CA ASP A 39 0.19 3.27 1.85
C ASP A 39 1.43 2.70 2.55
N TYR A 40 2.50 2.50 1.78
CA TYR A 40 3.77 1.97 2.28
C TYR A 40 4.78 3.06 2.64
N SER A 41 4.39 4.34 2.66
CA SER A 41 5.25 5.47 3.06
C SER A 41 5.71 5.44 4.53
N GLY A 42 5.17 4.50 5.33
CA GLY A 42 5.40 4.40 6.77
C GLY A 42 4.37 5.16 7.62
N GLY A 43 3.49 5.95 7.00
CA GLY A 43 2.40 6.66 7.69
C GLY A 43 1.30 5.75 8.25
N ASP A 44 1.11 4.56 7.65
CA ASP A 44 0.15 3.55 8.08
C ASP A 44 0.85 2.27 8.59
N PRO A 45 0.94 2.04 9.92
CA PRO A 45 1.59 0.87 10.48
C PRO A 45 0.85 -0.44 10.16
N HIS A 46 -0.45 -0.40 9.86
CA HIS A 46 -1.21 -1.59 9.46
C HIS A 46 -0.88 -1.99 8.02
N ALA A 47 -0.75 -1.02 7.12
CA ALA A 47 -0.29 -1.25 5.75
C ALA A 47 1.12 -1.84 5.72
N VAL A 48 2.06 -1.26 6.48
CA VAL A 48 3.44 -1.78 6.61
C VAL A 48 3.44 -3.24 7.08
N LYS A 49 2.67 -3.56 8.11
CA LYS A 49 2.56 -4.94 8.61
C LYS A 49 1.99 -5.89 7.56
N ALA A 50 0.92 -5.49 6.87
CA ALA A 50 0.30 -6.31 5.83
C ALA A 50 1.27 -6.59 4.68
N LEU A 51 2.07 -5.60 4.27
CA LEU A 51 3.04 -5.74 3.20
C LEU A 51 4.23 -6.63 3.57
N HIS A 52 4.70 -6.59 4.82
CA HIS A 52 5.69 -7.56 5.29
C HIS A 52 5.17 -9.01 5.19
N VAL A 53 3.95 -9.27 5.68
CA VAL A 53 3.34 -10.59 5.61
C VAL A 53 3.15 -11.04 4.16
N TYR A 54 2.74 -10.12 3.29
CA TYR A 54 2.58 -10.43 1.87
C TYR A 54 3.91 -10.75 1.19
N ALA A 55 4.98 -9.98 1.47
CA ALA A 55 6.32 -10.27 0.96
C ALA A 55 6.79 -11.67 1.36
N ASP A 56 6.60 -12.06 2.61
CA ASP A 56 6.96 -13.40 3.08
C ASP A 56 6.12 -14.49 2.40
N SER A 57 4.84 -14.23 2.14
CA SER A 57 3.95 -15.16 1.45
C SER A 57 4.34 -15.39 -0.01
N VAL A 58 4.85 -14.37 -0.71
CA VAL A 58 5.19 -14.48 -2.15
C VAL A 58 6.65 -14.83 -2.40
N GLU A 59 7.52 -14.82 -1.38
CA GLU A 59 8.97 -15.07 -1.49
C GLU A 59 9.31 -16.31 -2.33
N GLN A 60 8.62 -17.43 -2.08
CA GLN A 60 8.92 -18.70 -2.73
C GLN A 60 8.52 -18.71 -4.21
N GLU A 61 7.50 -17.93 -4.57
CA GLU A 61 6.96 -17.86 -5.94
C GLU A 61 7.60 -16.73 -6.75
N ASN A 62 7.92 -15.62 -6.09
CA ASN A 62 8.47 -14.41 -6.71
C ASN A 62 9.40 -13.66 -5.73
N PRO A 63 10.65 -14.12 -5.57
CA PRO A 63 11.60 -13.53 -4.63
C PRO A 63 12.02 -12.10 -5.00
N GLU A 64 12.04 -11.77 -6.30
CA GLU A 64 12.35 -10.41 -6.78
C GLU A 64 11.27 -9.42 -6.30
N PHE A 65 10.00 -9.77 -6.46
CA PHE A 65 8.91 -8.92 -6.01
C PHE A 65 8.86 -8.79 -4.48
N ALA A 66 9.12 -9.87 -3.73
CA ALA A 66 9.25 -9.79 -2.28
C ALA A 66 10.37 -8.84 -1.85
N ALA A 67 11.53 -8.91 -2.51
CA ALA A 67 12.65 -8.01 -2.27
C ALA A 67 12.29 -6.54 -2.58
N ASP A 68 11.57 -6.29 -3.67
CA ASP A 68 11.09 -4.95 -4.03
C ASP A 68 10.13 -4.37 -2.98
N ILE A 69 9.19 -5.18 -2.45
CA ILE A 69 8.31 -4.75 -1.34
C ILE A 69 9.16 -4.37 -0.12
N ARG A 70 10.12 -5.21 0.28
CA ARG A 70 10.98 -4.92 1.43
C ARG A 70 11.84 -3.67 1.22
N ARG A 71 12.35 -3.45 0.00
CA ARG A 71 13.09 -2.24 -0.36
C ARG A 71 12.20 -1.00 -0.27
N ALA A 72 10.98 -1.06 -0.80
CA ALA A 72 10.01 0.03 -0.72
C ALA A 72 9.59 0.37 0.73
N LEU A 73 9.50 -0.63 1.61
CA LEU A 73 9.21 -0.41 3.03
C LEU A 73 10.38 0.24 3.78
N ALA A 74 11.63 -0.03 3.37
CA ALA A 74 12.81 0.60 3.96
C ALA A 74 13.07 2.01 3.40
N ASP A 75 12.81 2.21 2.12
CA ASP A 75 12.93 3.47 1.39
C ASP A 75 11.77 3.60 0.39
N PRO A 76 10.68 4.31 0.75
CA PRO A 76 9.51 4.47 -0.13
C PRO A 76 9.85 5.16 -1.46
N SER A 77 10.91 5.96 -1.51
CA SER A 77 11.36 6.65 -2.73
C SER A 77 12.04 5.73 -3.74
N SER A 78 12.39 4.50 -3.31
CA SER A 78 12.96 3.46 -4.18
C SER A 78 11.93 2.79 -5.10
N ALA A 79 10.63 3.07 -4.92
CA ALA A 79 9.54 2.56 -5.72
C ALA A 79 8.88 3.67 -6.55
N PRO A 80 8.36 3.37 -7.76
CA PRO A 80 7.68 4.36 -8.57
C PRO A 80 6.42 4.89 -7.89
N ALA A 81 6.21 6.21 -7.95
CA ALA A 81 4.96 6.81 -7.49
C ALA A 81 3.79 6.28 -8.33
N GLN A 82 2.70 5.90 -7.66
CA GLN A 82 1.54 5.27 -8.29
C GLN A 82 0.42 6.27 -8.64
N HIS A 83 0.67 7.56 -8.41
CA HIS A 83 -0.27 8.64 -8.69
C HIS A 83 0.42 9.75 -9.52
N PRO A 84 -0.32 10.40 -10.42
CA PRO A 84 0.25 11.32 -11.41
C PRO A 84 0.84 12.60 -10.81
N ASN A 85 0.53 12.94 -9.55
CA ASN A 85 1.05 14.14 -8.88
C ASN A 85 1.16 13.88 -7.37
N ALA A 86 2.38 13.85 -6.83
CA ALA A 86 2.59 14.19 -5.42
C ALA A 86 2.72 15.72 -5.38
N LYS A 87 1.78 16.42 -4.73
CA LYS A 87 2.01 17.83 -4.40
C LYS A 87 2.93 17.91 -3.19
#